data_AF-A0A132NKE1-F1
#
_entry.id   AF-A0A132NKE1-F1
#
_cell.length_a   1.000
_cell.length_b   1.000
_cell.length_c   1.000
_cell.angle_alpha   90.00
_cell.angle_beta   90.00
_cell.angle_gamma   90.00
#
_symmetry.space_group_name_H-M   'P 1'
#
loop_
_entity.id
_entity.type
_entity.pdbx_description
1 polymer ?
#
loop_
_entity_poly.entity_id
_entity_poly.type
_entity_poly.pdbx_seq_one_letter_code
_entity_poly.pdbx_strand_id
1 'polypeptide(L)'
;MAEQVPDEPFGGDVAVVIPARDEALRVGATVQAAQKIPGVDLVVVVDDGSRDATYDIASRAGAVVLRHARSRGKAAGLETGATAVAAIERR
;
A
#
# COMPACT_ATOMS: atom_id res chain seq x y z
N MET A 1 14.58 -6.69 -1.11
CA MET A 1 13.84 -7.95 -1.32
C MET A 1 12.56 -7.57 -2.05
N ALA A 2 12.23 -8.30 -3.12
CA ALA A 2 11.50 -7.80 -4.29
C ALA A 2 10.16 -7.08 -4.02
N GLU A 3 10.02 -5.87 -4.58
CA GLU A 3 8.75 -5.25 -4.93
C GLU A 3 8.06 -6.16 -5.96
N GLN A 4 7.04 -6.90 -5.53
CA GLN A 4 6.16 -7.61 -6.46
C GLN A 4 5.03 -6.66 -6.83
N VAL A 5 5.27 -5.90 -7.89
CA VAL A 5 4.22 -5.22 -8.65
C VAL A 5 3.79 -6.21 -9.74
N PRO A 6 2.50 -6.56 -9.85
CA PRO A 6 2.03 -7.47 -10.88
C PRO A 6 2.22 -6.90 -12.30
N ASP A 7 2.39 -7.80 -13.28
CA ASP A 7 2.67 -7.48 -14.69
C ASP A 7 1.41 -7.21 -15.55
N GLU A 8 0.20 -7.51 -15.06
CA GLU A 8 -1.05 -7.27 -15.79
C GLU A 8 -1.61 -5.87 -15.49
N PRO A 9 -2.15 -5.16 -16.49
CA PRO A 9 -2.75 -3.85 -16.29
C PRO A 9 -3.93 -3.98 -15.32
N PHE A 10 -3.95 -3.10 -14.32
CA PHE A 10 -5.06 -3.03 -13.39
C PHE A 10 -6.31 -2.50 -14.12
N GLY A 11 -7.46 -3.11 -13.87
CA GLY A 11 -8.70 -2.88 -14.64
C GLY A 11 -9.52 -1.64 -14.22
N GLY A 12 -8.99 -0.82 -13.33
CA GLY A 12 -9.57 0.42 -12.81
C GLY A 12 -8.66 1.62 -13.07
N ASP A 13 -9.15 2.81 -12.71
CA ASP A 13 -8.46 4.08 -12.93
C ASP A 13 -8.01 4.72 -11.60
N VAL A 14 -8.13 4.00 -10.47
CA VAL A 14 -7.96 4.57 -9.13
C VAL A 14 -7.09 3.70 -8.23
N ALA A 15 -5.92 4.21 -7.87
CA ALA A 15 -5.09 3.64 -6.81
C ALA A 15 -5.41 4.27 -5.44
N VAL A 16 -5.39 3.45 -4.39
CA VAL A 16 -5.50 3.89 -2.99
C VAL A 16 -4.16 3.76 -2.28
N VAL A 17 -3.66 4.85 -1.72
CA VAL A 17 -2.42 4.87 -0.92
C VAL A 17 -2.75 5.00 0.57
N ILE A 18 -2.27 4.07 1.38
CA ILE A 18 -2.50 3.99 2.83
C ILE A 18 -1.15 4.06 3.55
N PRO A 19 -0.74 5.22 4.10
CA PRO A 19 0.39 5.27 5.01
C PRO A 19 0.00 4.62 6.34
N ALA A 20 0.82 3.70 6.85
CA ALA A 20 0.53 2.93 8.07
C ALA A 20 1.77 2.86 8.98
N ARG A 21 1.55 2.94 10.29
CA ARG A 21 2.58 2.68 11.31
C ARG A 21 1.96 2.13 12.58
N ASP A 22 2.36 0.93 12.97
CA ASP A 22 1.87 0.25 14.17
C ASP A 22 0.31 0.13 14.18
N GLU A 23 -0.29 -0.25 13.03
CA GLU A 23 -1.74 -0.37 12.78
C GLU A 23 -2.20 -1.83 12.55
N ALA A 24 -1.52 -2.82 13.13
CA ALA A 24 -1.83 -4.25 12.92
C ALA A 24 -3.31 -4.60 13.15
N LEU A 25 -3.98 -3.91 14.09
CA LEU A 25 -5.39 -4.16 14.42
C LEU A 25 -6.39 -3.62 13.39
N ARG A 26 -5.97 -2.71 12.50
CA ARG A 26 -6.88 -1.98 11.59
C ARG A 26 -6.54 -2.16 10.13
N VAL A 27 -5.26 -2.26 9.80
CA VAL A 27 -4.78 -2.17 8.42
C VAL A 27 -5.43 -3.20 7.49
N GLY A 28 -5.68 -4.43 7.98
CA GLY A 28 -6.34 -5.47 7.18
C GLY A 28 -7.77 -5.09 6.77
N ALA A 29 -8.57 -4.57 7.70
CA ALA A 29 -9.93 -4.12 7.40
C ALA A 29 -9.92 -2.88 6.49
N THR A 30 -8.97 -1.98 6.66
CA THR A 30 -8.81 -0.80 5.79
C THR A 30 -8.50 -1.20 4.34
N VAL A 31 -7.56 -2.14 4.13
CA VAL A 31 -7.22 -2.66 2.81
C VAL A 31 -8.43 -3.31 2.14
N GLN A 32 -9.13 -4.19 2.86
CA GLN A 32 -10.31 -4.86 2.34
C GLN A 32 -11.46 -3.91 2.02
N ALA A 33 -11.60 -2.82 2.79
CA ALA A 33 -12.59 -1.79 2.51
C ALA A 33 -12.21 -1.00 1.25
N ALA A 34 -10.94 -0.63 1.10
CA ALA A 34 -10.44 0.10 -0.08
C ALA A 34 -10.64 -0.70 -1.38
N GLN A 35 -10.35 -2.00 -1.38
CA GLN A 35 -10.55 -2.89 -2.53
C GLN A 35 -12.02 -3.01 -2.97
N LYS A 36 -12.98 -2.67 -2.10
CA LYS A 36 -14.43 -2.72 -2.43
C LYS A 36 -14.94 -1.41 -3.03
N ILE A 37 -14.13 -0.36 -3.09
CA ILE A 37 -14.52 0.91 -3.69
C ILE A 37 -14.57 0.71 -5.22
N PRO A 38 -15.71 1.02 -5.88
CA PRO A 38 -15.80 0.90 -7.34
C PRO A 38 -14.72 1.71 -8.05
N GLY A 39 -14.04 1.08 -9.01
CA GLY A 39 -12.93 1.68 -9.76
C GLY A 39 -11.56 1.57 -9.09
N VAL A 40 -11.49 1.08 -7.85
CA VAL A 40 -10.22 0.76 -7.21
C VAL A 40 -9.76 -0.63 -7.63
N ASP A 41 -8.54 -0.69 -8.12
CA ASP A 41 -7.88 -1.89 -8.64
C ASP A 41 -6.48 -2.10 -8.04
N LEU A 42 -5.91 -1.04 -7.47
CA LEU A 42 -4.64 -1.05 -6.77
C LEU A 42 -4.76 -0.44 -5.37
N VAL A 43 -4.36 -1.20 -4.36
CA VAL A 43 -4.20 -0.71 -2.98
C VAL A 43 -2.73 -0.83 -2.57
N VAL A 44 -2.10 0.30 -2.29
CA VAL A 44 -0.73 0.39 -1.82
C VAL A 44 -0.71 0.79 -0.34
N VAL A 45 -0.12 -0.04 0.51
CA VAL A 45 0.19 0.32 1.89
C VAL A 45 1.65 0.72 1.98
N VAL A 46 1.93 1.85 2.62
CA VAL A 46 3.29 2.28 2.93
C VAL A 46 3.51 2.11 4.42
N ASP A 47 4.17 1.00 4.81
CA ASP A 47 4.58 0.73 6.18
C ASP A 47 5.76 1.62 6.57
N ASP A 48 5.52 2.58 7.45
CA ASP A 48 6.49 3.57 7.92
C ASP A 48 7.36 3.05 9.07
N GLY A 49 7.93 1.86 8.88
CA GLY A 49 8.81 1.22 9.85
C GLY A 49 8.08 0.73 11.09
N SER A 50 6.93 0.05 10.91
CA SER A 50 6.21 -0.57 12.01
C SER A 50 7.04 -1.62 12.73
N ARG A 51 6.77 -1.75 14.04
CA ARG A 51 7.37 -2.73 14.94
C ARG A 51 6.41 -3.87 15.30
N ASP A 52 5.16 -3.76 14.88
CA ASP A 52 4.15 -4.79 15.00
C ASP A 52 3.93 -5.53 13.66
N ALA A 53 2.86 -6.31 13.57
CA ALA A 53 2.51 -7.10 12.39
C ALA A 53 1.85 -6.30 11.24
N THR A 54 1.89 -4.96 11.24
CA THR A 54 1.23 -4.12 10.21
C THR A 54 1.60 -4.52 8.79
N TYR A 55 2.89 -4.72 8.52
CA TYR A 55 3.39 -5.13 7.19
C TYR A 55 2.78 -6.46 6.74
N ASP A 56 2.86 -7.49 7.59
CA ASP A 56 2.39 -8.83 7.27
C ASP A 56 0.88 -8.87 7.07
N ILE A 57 0.13 -8.15 7.91
CA ILE A 57 -1.34 -8.09 7.83
C ILE A 57 -1.78 -7.35 6.57
N ALA A 58 -1.14 -6.23 6.22
CA ALA A 58 -1.43 -5.50 5.00
C ALA A 58 -1.17 -6.35 3.75
N SER A 59 -0.05 -7.06 3.71
CA SER A 59 0.31 -7.95 2.59
C SER A 59 -0.68 -9.11 2.47
N ARG A 60 -1.03 -9.77 3.58
CA ARG A 60 -2.03 -10.84 3.61
C ARG A 60 -3.44 -10.37 3.23
N ALA A 61 -3.75 -9.11 3.46
CA ALA A 61 -5.02 -8.50 3.03
C ALA A 61 -5.05 -8.18 1.53
N GLY A 62 -3.95 -8.38 0.80
CA GLY A 62 -3.87 -8.21 -0.65
C GLY A 62 -3.44 -6.82 -1.10
N ALA A 63 -2.82 -6.02 -0.22
CA ALA A 63 -2.18 -4.77 -0.64
C ALA A 63 -0.76 -5.02 -1.18
N VAL A 64 -0.33 -4.16 -2.11
CA VAL A 64 1.10 -3.97 -2.39
C VAL A 64 1.68 -3.19 -1.22
N VAL A 65 2.73 -3.72 -0.56
CA VAL A 65 3.28 -3.09 0.65
C VAL A 65 4.70 -2.59 0.42
N LEU A 66 4.88 -1.28 0.49
CA LEU A 66 6.18 -0.62 0.52
C LEU A 66 6.60 -0.41 1.97
N ARG A 67 7.88 -0.57 2.29
CA ARG A 67 8.37 -0.45 3.67
C ARG A 67 9.51 0.54 3.78
N HIS A 68 9.36 1.50 4.69
CA HIS A 68 10.47 2.32 5.15
C HIS A 68 11.28 1.58 6.22
N ALA A 69 12.61 1.59 6.10
CA ALA A 69 13.51 1.00 7.09
C ALA A 69 13.45 1.68 8.47
N ARG A 70 13.00 2.94 8.51
CA ARG A 70 12.75 3.74 9.72
C ARG A 70 11.56 4.67 9.46
N SER A 71 10.88 5.10 10.51
CA SER A 71 9.77 6.05 10.36
C SER A 71 10.24 7.37 9.74
N ARG A 72 9.52 7.80 8.70
CA ARG A 72 9.71 9.04 7.93
C ARG A 72 8.46 9.93 7.97
N GLY A 73 7.39 9.48 8.61
CA GLY A 73 6.15 10.23 8.81
C GLY A 73 5.18 10.11 7.64
N LYS A 74 3.95 10.55 7.88
CA LYS A 74 2.81 10.40 6.96
C LYS A 74 3.04 11.03 5.59
N ALA A 75 3.59 12.24 5.52
CA ALA A 75 3.84 12.94 4.27
C ALA A 75 4.79 12.16 3.36
N ALA A 76 5.93 11.71 3.91
CA ALA A 76 6.88 10.87 3.18
C ALA A 76 6.26 9.53 2.76
N GLY A 77 5.36 8.96 3.57
CA GLY A 77 4.61 7.77 3.21
C GLY A 77 3.70 7.98 1.99
N LEU A 78 2.95 9.09 1.97
CA LEU A 78 2.10 9.47 0.83
C LEU A 78 2.91 9.73 -0.43
N GLU A 79 4.02 10.48 -0.33
CA GLU A 79 4.92 10.76 -1.46
C GLU A 79 5.51 9.47 -2.04
N THR A 80 5.93 8.55 -1.17
CA THR A 80 6.47 7.25 -1.59
C THR A 80 5.41 6.44 -2.33
N GLY A 81 4.20 6.35 -1.79
CA GLY A 81 3.10 5.64 -2.42
C GLY A 81 2.68 6.26 -3.75
N ALA A 82 2.53 7.58 -3.82
CA ALA A 82 2.18 8.29 -5.05
C ALA A 82 3.25 8.10 -6.15
N THR A 83 4.53 8.17 -5.76
CA THR A 83 5.65 7.93 -6.68
C THR A 83 5.63 6.51 -7.25
N ALA A 84 5.35 5.52 -6.40
CA ALA A 84 5.26 4.13 -6.82
C ALA A 84 4.09 3.90 -7.78
N VAL A 85 2.90 4.40 -7.45
CA VAL A 85 1.72 4.32 -8.35
C VAL A 85 2.02 4.95 -9.71
N ALA A 86 2.60 6.15 -9.73
CA ALA A 86 2.94 6.81 -10.99
C ALA A 86 3.97 6.02 -11.83
N ALA A 87 4.82 5.21 -11.22
CA ALA A 87 5.76 4.35 -11.95
C ALA A 87 5.08 3.13 -12.58
N ILE A 88 3.96 2.67 -12.00
CA ILE A 88 3.16 1.54 -12.48
C ILE A 88 2.35 1.97 -13.72
N GLU A 89 1.69 3.12 -13.68
CA GLU A 89 0.87 3.63 -14.80
C GLU A 89 1.67 3.90 -16.09
N ARG A 90 2.99 4.08 -15.98
CA ARG A 90 3.87 4.37 -17.13
C ARG A 90 4.36 3.12 -17.88
N ARG A 91 3.87 1.92 -17.53
CA ARG A 91 4.21 0.65 -18.18
C ARG A 91 3.06 0.17 -19.05
#